data_AF-A0A496ZDM3-F1
#
_entry.id   AF-A0A496ZDM3-F1
#
_cell.length_a   1.000
_cell.length_b   1.000
_cell.length_c   1.000
_cell.angle_alpha   90.00
_cell.angle_beta   90.00
_cell.angle_gamma   90.00
#
_symmetry.space_group_name_H-M   'P 1'
#
loop_
_entity.id
_entity.type
_entity.pdbx_description
1 polymer ?
#
loop_
_entity_poly.entity_id
_entity_poly.type
_entity_poly.pdbx_seq_one_letter_code
_entity_poly.pdbx_strand_id
1 'polypeptide(L)' 'MIVTWVLQLVEDLEQVPSQYFKKLVSTQDLWEMRVSAGSNIFRLIGFFDSPNIVVVTHGFQNRI' A
#
# COMPACT_ATOMS: atom_id res chain seq x y z
N MET A 1 -0.65 -13.40 -6.31
CA MET A 1 0.07 -13.81 -5.09
C MET A 1 0.91 -12.68 -4.48
N ILE A 2 1.77 -11.99 -5.25
CA ILE A 2 2.67 -10.95 -4.70
C ILE A 2 1.90 -9.75 -4.10
N VAL A 3 0.79 -9.32 -4.72
CA VAL A 3 -0.06 -8.25 -4.17
C VAL A 3 -0.65 -8.65 -2.81
N THR A 4 -1.25 -9.84 -2.72
CA THR A 4 -1.84 -10.37 -1.49
C THR A 4 -0.81 -10.47 -0.36
N TRP A 5 0.43 -10.85 -0.68
CA TRP A 5 1.52 -10.89 0.30
C TRP A 5 1.83 -9.51 0.90
N VAL A 6 1.84 -8.45 0.08
CA VAL A 6 2.03 -7.08 0.60
C VAL A 6 0.84 -6.64 1.45
N LEU A 7 -0.39 -6.98 1.05
CA LEU A 7 -1.58 -6.69 1.86
C LEU A 7 -1.52 -7.38 3.22
N GLN A 8 -1.12 -8.64 3.24
CA GLN A 8 -0.96 -9.41 4.48
C GLN A 8 0.15 -8.84 5.37
N LEU A 9 1.25 -8.38 4.78
CA LEU A 9 2.31 -7.70 5.52
C LEU A 9 1.82 -6.39 6.16
N VAL A 10 0.88 -5.68 5.54
CA VAL A 10 0.23 -4.49 6.11
C VAL A 10 -0.73 -4.86 7.25
N GLU A 11 -1.39 -6.01 7.15
CA GLU A 11 -2.32 -6.51 8.16
C GLU A 11 -1.60 -7.06 9.41
N ASP A 12 -0.52 -7.81 9.20
CA ASP A 12 0.16 -8.58 10.27
C ASP A 12 1.17 -7.74 11.06
N LEU A 13 1.75 -6.69 10.47
CA LEU A 13 2.80 -5.89 11.11
C LEU A 13 2.23 -4.63 11.75
N GLU A 14 2.44 -4.45 13.05
CA GLU A 14 2.17 -3.18 13.74
C GLU A 14 2.95 -2.00 13.13
N GLN A 15 4.17 -2.25 12.65
CA GLN A 15 5.02 -1.26 11.98
C GLN A 15 5.48 -1.78 10.63
N VAL A 16 4.79 -1.35 9.58
CA VAL A 16 5.11 -1.72 8.21
C VAL A 16 6.30 -0.91 7.69
N PRO A 17 7.31 -1.54 7.07
CA PRO A 17 8.39 -0.82 6.42
C PRO A 17 7.88 0.15 5.34
N SER A 18 8.43 1.36 5.32
CA SER A 18 8.00 2.44 4.42
C SER A 18 8.20 2.15 2.92
N GLN A 19 8.99 1.12 2.58
CA GLN A 19 9.12 0.63 1.22
C GLN A 19 7.87 -0.08 0.71
N TYR A 20 7.04 -0.61 1.61
CA TYR A 20 5.79 -1.33 1.29
C TYR A 20 4.56 -0.48 1.59
N PHE A 21 4.56 0.29 2.67
CA PHE A 21 3.41 1.08 3.08
C PHE A 21 3.84 2.46 3.58
N LYS A 22 3.37 3.51 2.92
CA LYS A 22 3.84 4.87 3.16
C LYS A 22 2.71 5.88 3.10
N LYS A 23 2.63 6.74 4.12
CA LYS A 23 1.77 7.93 4.08
C LYS A 23 2.25 8.91 3.01
N LEU A 24 1.33 9.36 2.16
CA LEU A 24 1.60 10.38 1.16
C LEU A 24 1.57 11.77 1.80
N VAL A 25 2.66 12.52 1.59
CA VAL A 25 2.75 13.92 2.05
C VAL A 25 1.82 14.81 1.24
N SER A 26 1.34 15.88 1.86
CA SER A 26 0.45 16.86 1.22
C SER A 26 -0.90 16.28 0.74
N THR A 27 -1.36 15.19 1.36
CA THR A 27 -2.68 14.59 1.12
C THR A 27 -3.51 14.57 2.40
N GLN A 28 -4.84 14.47 2.27
CA GLN A 28 -5.77 14.31 3.40
C GLN A 28 -5.77 12.86 3.91
N ASP A 29 -4.59 12.37 4.33
CA ASP A 29 -4.40 11.02 4.89
C ASP A 29 -4.48 9.85 3.90
N LEU A 30 -3.94 10.05 2.70
CA LEU A 30 -3.75 8.94 1.76
C LEU A 30 -2.47 8.17 2.07
N TRP A 31 -2.57 6.86 1.88
CA TRP A 31 -1.51 5.90 2.05
C TRP A 31 -1.28 5.14 0.75
N GLU A 32 -0.01 4.88 0.46
CA GLU A 32 0.43 4.10 -0.68
C GLU A 32 0.96 2.75 -0.21
N MET A 33 0.44 1.67 -0.80
CA MET A 33 1.07 0.35 -0.76
C MET A 33 1.82 0.11 -2.06
N ARG A 34 3.11 -0.19 -1.96
CA ARG A 34 3.98 -0.46 -3.11
C ARG A 34 4.26 -1.95 -3.23
N VAL A 35 3.92 -2.51 -4.38
CA VAL A 35 4.13 -3.93 -4.72
C VAL A 35 5.08 -4.01 -5.91
N SER A 36 6.26 -4.60 -5.73
CA SER A 36 7.23 -4.81 -6.80
C SER A 36 7.18 -6.26 -7.28
N ALA A 37 6.96 -6.48 -8.58
CA ALA A 37 6.89 -7.80 -9.20
C ALA A 37 7.68 -7.80 -10.52
N GLY A 38 8.95 -8.23 -10.45
CA GLY A 38 9.87 -8.13 -11.59
C GLY A 38 10.09 -6.67 -12.00
N SER A 39 9.86 -6.36 -13.28
CA SER A 39 9.94 -4.99 -13.81
C SER A 39 8.67 -4.14 -13.58
N ASN A 40 7.64 -4.72 -12.97
CA ASN A 40 6.37 -4.03 -12.74
C ASN A 40 6.28 -3.51 -11.31
N ILE A 41 5.75 -2.31 -11.15
CA ILE A 41 5.39 -1.75 -9.85
C ILE A 41 3.89 -1.50 -9.84
N PHE A 42 3.20 -2.09 -8.88
CA PHE A 42 1.81 -1.76 -8.58
C PHE A 42 1.77 -0.84 -7.36
N ARG A 43 0.96 0.21 -7.46
CA ARG A 43 0.68 1.12 -6.35
C ARG A 43 -0.79 0.99 -6.03
N LEU A 44 -1.10 0.69 -4.77
CA LEU A 44 -2.45 0.74 -4.24
C LEU A 44 -2.55 1.98 -3.36
N ILE A 45 -3.62 2.75 -3.54
CA ILE A 45 -3.89 3.94 -2.76
C ILE A 45 -5.12 3.69 -1.90
N GLY A 46 -5.00 4.03 -0.63
CA GLY A 46 -6.06 3.89 0.35
C GLY A 46 -5.96 4.91 1.46
N PHE A 47 -6.82 4.77 2.45
CA PHE A 47 -6.85 5.58 3.67
C PHE A 47 -7.26 4.72 4.86
N PHE A 48 -6.99 5.19 6.07
CA PHE A 48 -7.49 4.55 7.28
C PHE A 48 -8.92 5.02 7.56
N ASP A 49 -9.86 4.08 7.63
CA ASP A 49 -11.25 4.35 8.07
C ASP A 49 -11.36 4.24 9.60
N SER A 50 -10.52 3.40 10.20
CA SER A 50 -10.32 3.31 11.64
C SER A 50 -8.86 2.91 11.92
N PRO A 51 -8.37 2.93 13.17
CA PRO A 51 -6.96 2.65 13.48
C PRO A 51 -6.43 1.33 12.92
N ASN A 52 -7.31 0.34 12.71
CA ASN A 52 -6.96 -1.00 12.26
C ASN A 52 -7.64 -1.39 10.92
N ILE A 53 -8.28 -0.45 10.23
CA ILE A 53 -8.95 -0.71 8.94
C ILE A 53 -8.39 0.23 7.88
N VAL A 54 -7.75 -0.34 6.87
CA VAL A 54 -7.32 0.37 5.67
C VAL A 54 -8.27 0.04 4.52
N VAL A 55 -8.85 1.08 3.93
CA VAL A 55 -9.71 0.96 2.73
C VAL A 55 -8.89 1.30 1.50
N VAL A 56 -8.70 0.33 0.61
CA VAL A 56 -8.01 0.50 -0.67
C VAL A 56 -9.03 0.92 -1.73
N THR A 57 -8.84 2.09 -2.33
CA THR A 57 -9.81 2.67 -3.29
C THR A 57 -9.35 2.58 -4.74
N HIS A 58 -8.03 2.62 -4.98
CA HIS A 58 -7.46 2.64 -6.31
C HIS A 58 -6.22 1.76 -6.39
N GLY A 59 -6.01 1.12 -7.53
CA GLY A 59 -4.79 0.36 -7.82
C GLY A 59 -4.38 0.61 -9.27
N PHE A 60 -3.11 0.95 -9.48
CA PHE A 60 -2.57 1.17 -10.83
C PHE A 60 -1.18 0.57 -10.98
N GLN A 61 -0.85 0.22 -12.22
CA GLN A 61 0.44 -0.34 -12.59
C GLN A 61 1.31 0.75 -13.24
N ASN A 62 2.49 0.97 -12.68
CA ASN A 62 3.58 1.63 -13.39
C ASN A 62 4.37 0.55 -14.13
N ARG A 63 4.45 0.68 -15.45
CA ARG A 63 5.48 0.01 -16.23
C ARG A 63 6.73 0.89 -16.19
N ILE A 64 7.84 0.30 -15.75
CA ILE A 64 9.18 0.86 -15.97
C ILE A 64 9.60 0.51 -17.39
#